data_AF-A0A7W1TU94-F1
#
_entry.id   AF-A0A7W1TU94-F1
#
_cell.length_a   1.000
_cell.length_b   1.000
_cell.length_c   1.000
_cell.angle_alpha   90.00
_cell.angle_beta   90.00
_cell.angle_gamma   90.00
#
_symmetry.space_group_name_H-M   'P 1'
#
loop_
_entity.id
_entity.type
_entity.pdbx_description
1 polymer ?
#
loop_
_entity_poly.entity_id
_entity_poly.type
_entity_poly.pdbx_seq_one_letter_code
_entity_poly.pdbx_strand_id
1 'polypeptide(L)'
;MTPPASEKLFTARFFTMWAFSFTVFLSVFQLLPTAPFHIKDLGGSTLQAGMFLGLLTFSSAMFAPLTGAIGDRIGHRTVLL
;
A
#
# COMPACT_ATOMS: atom_id res chain seq x y z
N MET A 1 -38.03 15.16 11.65
CA MET A 1 -36.77 14.48 11.31
C MET A 1 -36.63 14.54 9.80
N THR A 2 -35.80 15.45 9.28
CA THR A 2 -35.41 15.44 7.87
C THR A 2 -34.54 14.20 7.62
N PRO A 3 -34.84 13.38 6.60
CA PRO A 3 -33.98 12.26 6.26
C PRO A 3 -32.58 12.80 5.90
N PRO A 4 -31.49 12.16 6.38
CA PRO A 4 -30.14 12.58 6.00
C PRO A 4 -30.06 12.55 4.47
N ALA A 5 -29.58 13.64 3.88
CA ALA A 5 -29.34 13.71 2.44
C ALA A 5 -28.52 12.48 2.04
N SER A 6 -29.00 11.73 1.04
CA SER A 6 -28.34 10.53 0.53
C SER A 6 -26.89 10.86 0.16
N GLU A 7 -25.96 10.53 1.05
CA GLU A 7 -24.53 10.69 0.78
C GLU A 7 -24.19 9.75 -0.38
N LYS A 8 -23.88 10.35 -1.53
CA LYS A 8 -23.48 9.58 -2.70
C LYS A 8 -22.13 8.93 -2.40
N LEU A 9 -22.12 7.60 -2.32
CA LEU A 9 -20.91 6.81 -2.09
C LEU A 9 -19.83 7.09 -3.15
N PHE A 10 -20.29 7.22 -4.41
CA PHE A 10 -19.44 7.49 -5.57
C PHE A 10 -19.36 9.00 -5.82
N THR A 11 -18.30 9.61 -5.30
CA THR A 11 -17.95 11.01 -5.58
C THR A 11 -16.67 11.09 -6.41
N ALA A 12 -16.39 12.24 -7.03
CA ALA A 12 -15.10 12.46 -7.69
C ALA A 12 -13.92 12.23 -6.73
N ARG A 13 -14.06 12.62 -5.45
CA ARG A 13 -13.05 12.38 -4.41
C ARG A 13 -12.82 10.89 -4.15
N PHE A 14 -13.89 10.10 -4.12
CA PHE A 14 -13.80 8.64 -3.99
C PHE A 14 -13.00 8.04 -5.14
N PHE A 15 -13.29 8.42 -6.39
CA PHE A 15 -12.53 7.92 -7.55
C PHE A 15 -11.05 8.32 -7.52
N THR A 16 -10.72 9.54 -7.08
CA THR A 16 -9.32 9.96 -6.93
C THR A 16 -8.60 9.11 -5.87
N MET A 17 -9.18 8.92 -4.69
CA MET A 17 -8.60 8.07 -3.65
C MET A 17 -8.49 6.61 -4.10
N TRP A 18 -9.51 6.11 -4.79
CA TRP A 18 -9.52 4.76 -5.34
C TRP A 18 -8.40 4.58 -6.37
N ALA A 19 -8.25 5.49 -7.33
CA ALA A 19 -7.23 5.40 -8.37
C ALA A 19 -5.80 5.49 -7.78
N PHE A 20 -5.62 6.35 -6.79
CA PHE A 20 -4.37 6.44 -6.04
C PHE A 20 -4.04 5.12 -5.35
N SER A 21 -4.96 4.61 -4.50
CA SER A 21 -4.77 3.35 -3.78
C SER A 21 -4.56 2.18 -4.74
N PHE A 22 -5.35 2.12 -5.81
CA PHE A 22 -5.21 1.10 -6.85
C PHE A 22 -3.82 1.11 -7.46
N THR A 23 -3.29 2.28 -7.82
CA THR A 23 -1.96 2.40 -8.43
C THR A 23 -0.87 1.96 -7.45
N VAL A 24 -0.95 2.39 -6.18
CA VAL A 24 0.00 2.00 -5.14
C VAL A 24 -0.02 0.49 -4.91
N PHE A 25 -1.20 -0.11 -4.73
CA PHE A 25 -1.31 -1.55 -4.53
C PHE A 25 -0.91 -2.34 -5.76
N LEU A 26 -1.24 -1.86 -6.96
CA LEU A 26 -0.80 -2.47 -8.22
C LEU A 26 0.74 -2.54 -8.28
N SER A 27 1.42 -1.43 -7.98
CA SER A 27 2.90 -1.40 -7.94
C SER A 27 3.48 -2.35 -6.90
N VAL A 28 2.94 -2.38 -5.68
CA VAL A 28 3.41 -3.29 -4.62
C VAL A 28 3.19 -4.75 -5.02
N PHE A 29 2.00 -5.10 -5.52
CA PHE A 29 1.70 -6.47 -5.93
C PHE A 29 2.51 -6.94 -7.13
N GLN A 30 2.99 -6.03 -8.00
CA GLN A 30 3.96 -6.39 -9.03
C GLN A 30 5.37 -6.61 -8.45
N LEU A 31 5.77 -5.85 -7.45
CA LEU A 31 7.07 -6.00 -6.80
C LEU A 31 7.21 -7.37 -6.10
N LEU A 32 6.15 -7.85 -5.45
CA LEU A 32 6.16 -9.10 -4.68
C LEU A 32 6.61 -10.33 -5.49
N PRO A 33 6.21 -10.55 -6.75
CA PRO A 33 6.78 -11.60 -7.60
C PRO A 33 8.06 -11.16 -8.31
N THR A 34 8.12 -9.94 -8.85
CA THR A 34 9.25 -9.50 -9.69
C THR A 34 10.58 -9.50 -8.92
N ALA A 35 10.60 -9.05 -7.67
CA ALA A 35 11.83 -9.00 -6.88
C ALA A 35 12.38 -10.41 -6.55
N PRO A 36 11.58 -11.39 -6.07
CA PRO A 36 12.02 -12.78 -5.91
C PRO A 36 12.56 -13.44 -7.18
N PHE A 37 11.91 -13.24 -8.33
CA PHE A 37 12.42 -13.78 -9.59
C PHE A 37 13.75 -13.13 -9.98
N HIS A 38 13.85 -11.80 -9.83
CA HIS A 38 15.10 -11.09 -10.10
C HIS A 38 16.24 -11.55 -9.17
N ILE A 39 15.96 -11.79 -7.88
CA ILE A 39 16.95 -12.36 -6.95
C ILE A 39 17.46 -13.72 -7.44
N LYS A 40 16.58 -14.57 -7.97
CA LYS A 40 16.98 -15.87 -8.55
C LYS A 40 17.80 -15.70 -9.82
N ASP A 41 17.45 -14.75 -10.69
CA ASP A 41 18.21 -14.46 -11.92
C ASP A 41 19.63 -13.98 -11.62
N LEU A 42 19.83 -13.29 -10.49
CA LEU A 42 21.14 -12.89 -9.98
C LEU A 42 21.94 -14.06 -9.33
N GLY A 43 21.40 -15.29 -9.37
CA GLY A 43 22.01 -16.48 -8.76
C GLY A 43 21.63 -16.70 -7.29
N GLY A 44 20.68 -15.93 -6.75
CA GLY A 44 20.18 -16.08 -5.39
C GLY A 44 19.33 -17.34 -5.18
N SER A 45 19.39 -17.90 -3.98
CA SER A 45 18.62 -19.08 -3.60
C SER A 45 17.16 -18.76 -3.31
N THR A 46 16.29 -19.78 -3.37
CA THR A 46 14.86 -19.65 -2.99
C THR A 46 14.69 -19.17 -1.55
N LEU A 47 15.60 -19.53 -0.64
CA LEU A 47 15.58 -19.05 0.75
C LEU A 47 15.82 -17.53 0.81
N GLN A 48 16.79 -17.01 0.07
CA GLN A 48 17.08 -15.57 0.04
C GLN A 48 15.90 -14.77 -0.54
N ALA A 49 15.29 -15.27 -1.62
CA ALA A 49 14.09 -14.67 -2.19
C ALA A 49 12.90 -14.68 -1.21
N GLY A 50 12.70 -15.79 -0.48
CA GLY A 50 11.67 -15.89 0.56
C GLY A 50 11.93 -14.97 1.75
N MET A 51 13.19 -14.88 2.20
CA MET A 51 13.59 -13.97 3.29
C MET A 51 13.40 -12.50 2.90
N PHE A 52 13.70 -12.12 1.65
CA PHE A 52 13.41 -10.78 1.15
C PHE A 52 11.92 -10.45 1.28
N LEU A 53 11.05 -11.33 0.79
CA LEU A 53 9.60 -11.13 0.83
C LEU A 53 9.07 -11.10 2.28
N GLY A 54 9.59 -11.98 3.14
CA GLY A 54 9.23 -12.05 4.56
C GLY A 54 9.64 -10.80 5.32
N LEU A 55 10.87 -10.34 5.16
CA LEU A 55 11.37 -9.12 5.80
C LEU A 55 10.63 -7.88 5.29
N LEU A 56 10.39 -7.78 3.98
CA LEU A 56 9.60 -6.70 3.39
C LEU A 56 8.22 -6.60 4.06
N THR A 57 7.51 -7.73 4.12
CA THR A 57 6.16 -7.79 4.70
C THR A 57 6.18 -7.46 6.19
N PHE A 58 7.14 -8.03 6.93
CA PHE A 58 7.29 -7.80 8.36
C PHE A 58 7.60 -6.33 8.67
N SER A 59 8.58 -5.75 7.97
CA SER A 59 8.90 -4.33 8.10
C SER A 59 7.68 -3.47 7.79
N SER A 60 6.96 -3.74 6.69
CA SER A 60 5.74 -3.00 6.35
C SER A 60 4.69 -3.05 7.45
N ALA A 61 4.45 -4.24 8.04
CA ALA A 61 3.49 -4.40 9.13
C ALA A 61 3.94 -3.65 10.41
N MET A 62 5.24 -3.68 10.72
CA MET A 62 5.79 -2.94 11.86
C MET A 62 5.68 -1.42 11.71
N PHE A 63 5.84 -0.90 10.48
CA PHE A 63 5.76 0.55 10.23
C PHE A 63 4.33 1.05 9.96
N ALA A 64 3.34 0.16 9.77
CA ALA A 64 1.95 0.55 9.53
C ALA A 64 1.33 1.41 10.66
N PRO A 65 1.51 1.10 11.97
CA PRO A 65 0.99 1.94 13.05
C PRO A 65 1.66 3.32 13.08
N LEU A 66 2.96 3.39 12.79
CA LEU A 66 3.71 4.63 12.78
C LEU A 66 3.24 5.56 11.64
N THR A 67 3.13 5.02 10.43
CA THR A 67 2.67 5.77 9.26
C THR A 67 1.21 6.22 9.41
N GLY A 68 0.34 5.39 10.01
CA GLY A 68 -1.02 5.77 10.36
C GLY A 68 -1.07 6.96 11.33
N ALA A 69 -0.33 6.88 12.44
CA ALA A 69 -0.27 7.96 13.42
C ALA A 69 0.30 9.27 12.86
N ILE A 70 1.25 9.18 11.91
CA ILE A 70 1.78 10.34 11.18
C ILE A 70 0.70 10.92 10.25
N GLY A 71 -0.03 10.06 9.54
CA GLY A 71 -1.18 10.43 8.70
C GLY A 71 -2.27 11.19 9.46
N ASP A 72 -2.55 10.78 10.69
CA ASP A 72 -3.55 11.42 11.55
C ASP A 72 -3.11 12.81 12.06
N ARG A 73 -1.81 13.02 12.25
CA ARG A 73 -1.26 14.29 12.77
C ARG A 73 -0.97 15.34 11.69
N ILE A 74 -0.44 14.91 10.54
CA ILE A 74 0.05 15.82 9.48
C ILE A 74 -1.03 16.02 8.38
N GLY A 75 -2.04 15.15 8.35
CA GLY A 75 -3.10 15.14 7.34
C GLY A 75 -2.80 14.16 6.22
N HIS A 76 -3.76 13.29 5.93
CA HIS A 76 -3.59 12.13 5.04
C HIS A 76 -3.15 12.54 3.63
N ARG A 77 -3.61 13.69 3.14
CA ARG A 77 -3.24 14.20 1.81
C ARG A 77 -1.74 14.52 1.69
N THR A 78 -1.09 14.98 2.76
CA THR A 78 0.34 15.33 2.75
C THR A 78 1.22 14.09 2.90
N VAL A 79 0.72 13.05 3.57
CA VAL A 79 1.46 11.78 3.77
C VAL A 79 1.37 10.86 2.56
N LEU A 80 0.32 11.00 1.75
CA LEU A 80 0.13 10.22 0.51
C LEU A 80 0.83 10.84 -0.72
N LEU A 81 1.28 12.10 -0.63
CA LEU A 81 2.04 12.79 -1.68
C LEU A 81 3.54 12.65 -1.42
#